data_AF-A0A172XDK0-F1
#
_entry.id   AF-A0A172XDK0-F1
#
_cell.length_a   1.000
_cell.length_b   1.000
_cell.length_c   1.000
_cell.angle_alpha   90.00
_cell.angle_beta   90.00
_cell.angle_gamma   90.00
#
_symmetry.space_group_name_H-M   'P 1'
#
loop_
_entity.id
_entity.type
_entity.pdbx_description
1 polymer ?
#
loop_
_entity_poly.entity_id
_entity_poly.type
_entity_poly.pdbx_seq_one_letter_code
_entity_poly.pdbx_strand_id
1 'polypeptide(L)'
;MGLAQPVVTQQMVIAELTRAGINRDIAIDFSYRYYKNELTYKDIEYLETTFNLKLEKVEALLQAEIQRVGTTLKSDIKDLDTKIDTVESNLNVNIDNVKSELKSDIKDLDTKIDVNKMELQSTLRLHGWMFGTIITLNIGIFLALMSLLVK
;
A
#
# COMPACT_ATOMS: atom_id res chain seq x y z
N MET A 1 18.44 -51.44 -51.14
CA MET A 1 17.27 -52.34 -51.18
C MET A 1 16.92 -52.69 -49.75
N GLY A 2 15.81 -52.17 -49.21
CA GLY A 2 15.37 -52.54 -47.86
C GLY A 2 14.87 -53.98 -47.88
N LEU A 3 15.37 -54.81 -46.96
CA LEU A 3 14.89 -56.18 -46.80
C LEU A 3 13.38 -56.14 -46.47
N ALA A 4 12.59 -56.99 -47.15
CA ALA A 4 11.17 -57.13 -46.86
C ALA A 4 11.01 -57.55 -45.39
N GLN A 5 10.36 -56.71 -44.59
CA GLN A 5 10.04 -57.09 -43.22
C GLN A 5 9.00 -58.22 -43.24
N PRO A 6 9.20 -59.31 -42.50
CA PRO A 6 8.22 -60.38 -42.43
C PRO A 6 6.91 -59.86 -41.85
N VAL A 7 5.82 -60.03 -42.59
CA VAL A 7 4.47 -59.68 -42.13
C VAL A 7 4.01 -60.75 -41.15
N VAL A 8 3.89 -60.39 -39.87
CA VAL A 8 3.41 -61.28 -38.81
C VAL A 8 1.91 -61.48 -38.96
N THR A 9 1.46 -62.69 -39.35
CA THR A 9 0.02 -63.01 -39.56
C THR A 9 -0.74 -63.38 -38.29
N GLN A 10 -2.07 -63.24 -38.28
CA GLN A 10 -2.91 -63.63 -37.13
C GLN A 10 -2.65 -65.09 -36.73
N GLN A 11 -2.50 -65.97 -37.72
CA GLN A 11 -2.21 -67.39 -37.52
C GLN A 11 -0.81 -67.63 -36.93
N MET A 12 0.19 -66.83 -37.32
CA MET A 12 1.52 -66.87 -36.72
C MET A 12 1.47 -66.49 -35.25
N VAL A 13 0.74 -65.42 -34.89
CA VAL A 13 0.57 -65.00 -33.49
C VAL A 13 -0.19 -66.06 -32.69
N ILE A 14 -1.28 -66.63 -33.22
CA ILE A 14 -2.05 -67.69 -32.55
C ILE A 14 -1.16 -68.92 -32.30
N ALA A 15 -0.39 -69.35 -33.30
CA ALA A 15 0.49 -70.49 -33.18
C ALA A 15 1.57 -70.28 -32.11
N GLU A 16 2.14 -69.08 -32.04
CA GLU A 16 3.17 -68.76 -31.06
C GLU A 16 2.62 -68.67 -29.63
N LEU A 17 1.48 -67.99 -29.44
CA LEU A 17 0.82 -67.88 -28.14
C LEU A 17 0.35 -69.26 -27.64
N THR A 18 -0.19 -70.10 -28.52
CA THR A 18 -0.58 -71.48 -28.16
C THR A 18 0.65 -72.32 -27.80
N ARG A 19 1.77 -72.16 -28.52
CA ARG A 19 3.05 -72.83 -28.21
C ARG A 19 3.63 -72.39 -26.87
N ALA A 20 3.42 -71.12 -26.49
CA ALA A 20 3.76 -70.58 -25.18
C ALA A 20 2.83 -71.06 -24.04
N GLY A 21 1.85 -71.94 -24.34
CA GLY A 21 0.94 -72.52 -23.36
C GLY A 21 -0.32 -71.70 -23.09
N ILE A 22 -0.59 -70.65 -23.87
CA ILE A 22 -1.83 -69.88 -23.76
C ILE A 22 -2.98 -70.68 -24.38
N ASN A 23 -4.13 -70.71 -23.69
CA ASN A 23 -5.34 -71.34 -24.21
C ASN A 23 -5.67 -70.80 -25.62
N ARG A 24 -6.04 -71.70 -26.54
CA ARG A 24 -6.25 -71.37 -27.96
C ARG A 24 -7.27 -70.25 -28.19
N ASP A 25 -8.36 -70.22 -27.41
CA ASP A 25 -9.40 -69.20 -27.53
C ASP A 25 -8.88 -67.83 -27.08
N ILE A 26 -8.05 -67.82 -26.03
CA ILE A 26 -7.36 -66.61 -25.54
C ILE A 26 -6.30 -66.15 -26.56
N ALA A 27 -5.58 -67.08 -27.18
CA ALA A 27 -4.59 -66.77 -28.23
C ALA A 27 -5.24 -66.17 -29.49
N ILE A 28 -6.44 -66.63 -29.85
CA ILE A 28 -7.25 -66.06 -30.94
C ILE A 28 -7.68 -64.64 -30.59
N ASP A 29 -8.20 -64.40 -29.39
CA ASP A 29 -8.60 -63.07 -28.92
C ASP A 29 -7.42 -62.09 -28.89
N PHE A 30 -6.25 -62.49 -28.37
CA PHE A 30 -5.05 -61.64 -28.37
C PHE A 30 -4.50 -61.37 -29.76
N SER A 31 -4.47 -62.38 -30.63
CA SER A 31 -4.05 -62.21 -32.03
C SER A 31 -4.97 -61.23 -32.78
N TYR A 32 -6.28 -61.31 -32.53
CA TYR A 32 -7.26 -60.37 -33.07
C TYR A 32 -6.99 -58.94 -32.59
N ARG A 33 -6.82 -58.74 -31.27
CA ARG A 33 -6.53 -57.43 -30.67
C ARG A 33 -5.21 -56.82 -31.15
N TYR A 34 -4.17 -57.64 -31.29
CA TYR A 34 -2.88 -57.22 -31.83
C TYR A 34 -3.03 -56.72 -33.27
N TYR A 35 -3.74 -57.46 -34.11
CA TYR A 35 -3.96 -57.09 -35.51
C TYR A 35 -4.88 -55.89 -35.73
N LYS A 36 -5.79 -55.65 -34.78
CA LYS A 36 -6.69 -54.49 -34.78
C LYS A 36 -6.13 -53.28 -34.02
N ASN A 37 -4.92 -53.39 -33.47
CA ASN A 37 -4.30 -52.39 -32.59
C ASN A 37 -5.15 -52.02 -31.35
N GLU A 38 -6.11 -52.85 -30.97
CA GLU A 38 -7.01 -52.59 -29.84
C GLU A 38 -6.26 -52.52 -28.50
N LEU A 39 -5.13 -53.24 -28.40
CA LEU A 39 -4.26 -53.17 -27.22
C LEU A 39 -3.54 -51.82 -27.13
N THR A 40 -3.08 -51.28 -28.26
CA THR A 40 -2.36 -50.00 -28.36
C THR A 40 -3.29 -48.80 -28.12
N TYR A 41 -4.53 -48.87 -28.59
CA TYR A 41 -5.51 -47.81 -28.34
C TYR A 41 -5.83 -47.65 -26.85
N LYS A 42 -5.95 -48.76 -26.11
CA LYS A 42 -6.20 -48.72 -24.65
C LYS A 42 -5.04 -48.07 -23.88
N ASP A 43 -3.81 -48.35 -24.26
CA ASP A 43 -2.64 -47.73 -23.63
C ASP A 43 -2.59 -46.21 -23.90
N ILE A 44 -2.94 -45.80 -25.12
CA ILE A 44 -3.04 -44.38 -25.50
C ILE A 44 -4.18 -43.69 -24.73
N GLU A 45 -5.35 -44.31 -24.65
CA GLU A 45 -6.50 -43.80 -23.88
C GLU A 45 -6.17 -43.64 -22.39
N TYR A 46 -5.44 -44.60 -21.81
CA TYR A 46 -4.98 -44.51 -20.44
C TYR A 46 -3.99 -43.35 -20.23
N LEU A 47 -3.04 -43.16 -21.16
CA LEU A 47 -2.11 -42.04 -21.13
C LEU A 47 -2.84 -40.70 -21.26
N GLU A 48 -3.75 -40.57 -22.22
CA GLU A 48 -4.58 -39.38 -22.42
C GLU A 48 -5.35 -39.03 -21.15
N THR A 49 -6.05 -40.00 -20.57
CA THR A 49 -6.80 -39.82 -19.33
C THR A 49 -5.88 -39.38 -18.19
N THR A 50 -4.72 -40.02 -18.05
CA THR A 50 -3.74 -39.69 -16.99
C THR A 50 -3.16 -38.29 -17.17
N PHE A 51 -2.88 -37.87 -18.40
CA PHE A 51 -2.37 -36.53 -18.70
C PHE A 51 -3.43 -35.46 -18.44
N ASN A 52 -4.67 -35.68 -18.87
CA ASN A 52 -5.77 -34.75 -18.63
C ASN A 52 -6.00 -34.55 -17.13
N LEU A 53 -6.04 -35.63 -16.34
CA LEU A 53 -6.16 -35.54 -14.88
C LEU A 53 -5.01 -34.75 -14.23
N LYS A 54 -3.77 -34.94 -14.70
CA LYS A 54 -2.62 -34.18 -14.21
C LYS A 54 -2.71 -32.70 -14.58
N LEU A 55 -3.18 -32.40 -15.79
CA LEU A 55 -3.37 -31.03 -16.27
C LEU A 55 -4.43 -30.29 -15.45
N GLU A 56 -5.59 -30.93 -15.24
CA GLU A 56 -6.67 -30.40 -14.39
C GLU A 56 -6.17 -30.12 -12.96
N LYS A 57 -5.37 -31.03 -12.38
CA LYS A 57 -4.80 -30.83 -11.05
C LYS A 57 -3.83 -29.64 -11.01
N VAL A 58 -2.99 -29.47 -12.03
CA VAL A 58 -2.08 -28.33 -12.14
C VAL A 58 -2.86 -27.02 -12.27
N GLU A 59 -3.89 -27.00 -13.12
CA GLU A 59 -4.76 -25.83 -13.29
C GLU A 59 -5.44 -25.44 -11.97
N ALA A 60 -6.03 -26.41 -11.27
CA ALA A 60 -6.67 -26.17 -9.98
C ALA A 60 -5.70 -25.61 -8.92
N LEU A 61 -4.47 -26.13 -8.86
CA LEU A 61 -3.44 -25.62 -7.94
C LEU A 61 -3.00 -24.20 -8.29
N LEU A 62 -2.83 -23.89 -9.59
CA LEU A 62 -2.48 -22.54 -10.04
C LEU A 62 -3.61 -21.55 -9.75
N GLN A 63 -4.86 -21.91 -10.01
CA GLN A 63 -6.01 -21.08 -9.67
C GLN A 63 -6.07 -20.83 -8.15
N ALA A 64 -5.89 -21.86 -7.33
CA ALA A 64 -5.87 -21.72 -5.87
C ALA A 64 -4.75 -20.79 -5.39
N GLU A 65 -3.55 -20.91 -5.95
CA GLU A 65 -2.41 -20.06 -5.59
C GLU A 65 -2.64 -18.60 -6.02
N ILE A 66 -3.18 -18.37 -7.22
CA ILE A 66 -3.56 -17.02 -7.69
C ILE A 66 -4.59 -16.39 -6.76
N GLN A 67 -5.63 -17.14 -6.37
CA GLN A 67 -6.63 -16.65 -5.42
C GLN A 67 -6.00 -16.34 -4.06
N ARG A 68 -5.12 -17.20 -3.55
CA ARG A 68 -4.40 -16.98 -2.29
C ARG A 68 -3.58 -15.69 -2.34
N VAL A 69 -2.75 -15.51 -3.36
CA VAL A 69 -1.97 -14.28 -3.57
C VAL A 69 -2.88 -13.05 -3.65
N GLY A 70 -3.99 -13.14 -4.40
CA GLY A 70 -4.97 -12.05 -4.50
C GLY A 70 -5.59 -11.68 -3.15
N THR A 71 -5.94 -12.67 -2.32
CA THR A 71 -6.47 -12.42 -0.98
C THR A 71 -5.43 -11.80 -0.03
N THR A 72 -4.19 -12.25 -0.07
CA THR A 72 -3.09 -11.69 0.73
C THR A 72 -2.83 -10.24 0.35
N LEU A 73 -2.67 -9.93 -0.94
CA LEU A 73 -2.44 -8.57 -1.41
C LEU A 73 -3.60 -7.63 -1.04
N LYS A 74 -4.84 -8.10 -1.12
CA LYS A 74 -6.00 -7.31 -0.70
C LYS A 74 -5.99 -7.02 0.80
N SER A 75 -5.54 -7.96 1.63
CA SER A 75 -5.37 -7.74 3.06
C SER A 75 -4.26 -6.72 3.34
N ASP A 76 -3.11 -6.87 2.69
CA ASP A 76 -1.97 -5.97 2.87
C ASP A 76 -2.32 -4.52 2.48
N ILE A 77 -3.07 -4.33 1.39
CA ILE A 77 -3.57 -3.01 0.96
C ILE A 77 -4.48 -2.42 2.04
N LYS A 78 -5.42 -3.18 2.59
CA LYS A 78 -6.33 -2.71 3.65
C LYS A 78 -5.57 -2.31 4.92
N ASP A 79 -4.55 -3.06 5.29
CA ASP A 79 -3.70 -2.75 6.44
C ASP A 79 -2.89 -1.46 6.21
N LEU A 80 -2.42 -1.23 4.97
CA LEU A 80 -1.76 0.02 4.58
C LEU A 80 -2.74 1.20 4.61
N ASP A 81 -3.95 1.06 4.07
CA ASP A 81 -4.99 2.11 4.13
C ASP A 81 -5.26 2.51 5.58
N THR A 82 -5.42 1.54 6.48
CA THR A 82 -5.65 1.79 7.92
C THR A 82 -4.47 2.53 8.57
N LYS A 83 -3.24 2.20 8.18
CA LYS A 83 -2.04 2.91 8.66
C LYS A 83 -1.97 4.33 8.14
N ILE A 84 -2.34 4.56 6.87
CA ILE A 84 -2.40 5.89 6.27
C ILE A 84 -3.42 6.75 7.00
N ASP A 85 -4.64 6.24 7.22
CA ASP A 85 -5.70 6.96 7.95
C ASP A 85 -5.24 7.36 9.37
N THR A 86 -4.51 6.46 10.04
CA THR A 86 -3.96 6.72 11.37
C THR A 86 -2.91 7.85 11.35
N VAL A 87 -2.01 7.83 10.36
CA VAL A 87 -0.99 8.88 10.19
C VAL A 87 -1.65 10.22 9.87
N GLU A 88 -2.65 10.25 8.98
CA GLU A 88 -3.39 11.47 8.63
C GLU A 88 -4.09 12.08 9.85
N SER A 89 -4.78 11.25 10.64
CA SER A 89 -5.42 11.68 11.89
C SER A 89 -4.42 12.28 12.88
N ASN A 90 -3.27 11.62 13.09
CA ASN A 90 -2.22 12.13 13.98
C ASN A 90 -1.63 13.46 13.48
N LEU A 91 -1.43 13.61 12.18
CA LEU A 91 -0.95 14.86 11.59
C LEU A 91 -1.96 15.99 11.77
N ASN A 92 -3.25 15.73 11.57
CA ASN A 92 -4.31 16.71 11.81
C ASN A 92 -4.33 17.19 13.27
N VAL A 93 -4.25 16.26 14.23
CA VAL A 93 -4.16 16.60 15.67
C VAL A 93 -2.93 17.46 15.97
N ASN A 94 -1.76 17.10 15.41
CA ASN A 94 -0.54 17.89 15.62
C ASN A 94 -0.64 19.29 15.02
N ILE A 95 -1.24 19.43 13.83
CA ILE A 95 -1.48 20.73 13.19
C ILE A 95 -2.41 21.59 14.06
N ASP A 96 -3.50 21.01 14.58
CA ASP A 96 -4.44 21.73 15.43
C ASP A 96 -3.78 22.18 16.75
N ASN A 97 -2.94 21.34 17.34
CA ASN A 97 -2.18 21.69 18.54
C ASN A 97 -1.23 22.86 18.28
N VAL A 98 -0.41 22.79 17.22
CA VAL A 98 0.51 23.89 16.86
C VAL A 98 -0.25 25.18 16.56
N LYS A 99 -1.40 25.09 15.87
CA LYS A 99 -2.25 26.26 15.60
C LYS A 99 -2.80 26.88 16.88
N SER A 100 -3.18 26.06 17.85
CA SER A 100 -3.66 26.51 19.16
C SER A 100 -2.55 27.21 19.96
N GLU A 101 -1.36 26.61 20.00
CA GLU A 101 -0.17 27.18 20.65
C GLU A 101 0.18 28.55 20.05
N LEU A 102 0.30 28.63 18.72
CA LEU A 102 0.59 29.90 18.03
C LEU A 102 -0.48 30.97 18.30
N LYS A 103 -1.77 30.59 18.38
CA LYS A 103 -2.84 31.52 18.71
C LYS A 103 -2.71 32.04 20.15
N SER A 104 -2.27 31.19 21.08
CA SER A 104 -2.00 31.58 22.46
C SER A 104 -0.82 32.55 22.54
N ASP A 105 0.29 32.22 21.87
CA ASP A 105 1.49 33.05 21.83
C ASP A 105 1.22 34.44 21.25
N ILE A 106 0.43 34.52 20.16
CA ILE A 106 0.01 35.79 19.57
C ILE A 106 -0.80 36.62 20.58
N LYS A 107 -1.75 36.00 21.29
CA LYS A 107 -2.58 36.69 22.29
C LYS A 107 -1.75 37.22 23.46
N ASP A 108 -0.76 36.45 23.91
CA ASP A 108 0.15 36.84 24.98
C ASP A 108 1.05 38.02 24.54
N LEU A 109 1.51 38.00 23.28
CA LEU A 109 2.24 39.12 22.69
C LEU A 109 1.38 40.37 22.56
N ASP A 110 0.15 40.27 22.05
CA ASP A 110 -0.79 41.38 21.95
C ASP A 110 -1.02 42.02 23.33
N THR A 111 -1.22 41.20 24.37
CA THR A 111 -1.39 41.67 25.75
C THR A 111 -0.16 42.42 26.24
N LYS A 112 1.05 41.89 26.00
CA LYS A 112 2.30 42.57 26.38
C LYS A 112 2.49 43.89 25.64
N ILE A 113 2.14 43.94 24.36
CA ILE A 113 2.21 45.17 23.54
C ILE A 113 1.25 46.23 24.10
N ASP A 114 0.02 45.85 24.44
CA ASP A 114 -0.97 46.76 25.00
C ASP A 114 -0.52 47.33 26.36
N VAL A 115 0.03 46.49 27.24
CA VAL A 115 0.60 46.94 28.52
C VAL A 115 1.73 47.94 28.30
N ASN A 116 2.71 47.59 27.45
CA ASN A 116 3.83 48.48 27.14
C ASN A 116 3.37 49.82 26.54
N LYS A 117 2.35 49.79 25.67
CA LYS A 117 1.73 50.99 25.10
C LYS A 117 1.10 51.86 26.18
N MET A 118 0.37 51.26 27.13
CA MET A 118 -0.22 51.99 28.25
C MET A 118 0.84 52.63 29.14
N GLU A 119 1.90 51.90 29.49
CA GLU A 119 3.01 52.41 30.30
C GLU A 119 3.72 53.58 29.61
N LEU A 120 4.00 53.45 28.31
CA LEU A 120 4.63 54.51 27.52
C LEU A 120 3.74 55.77 27.45
N GLN A 121 2.44 55.59 27.19
CA GLN A 121 1.47 56.70 27.18
C GLN A 121 1.38 57.40 28.53
N SER A 122 1.35 56.64 29.63
CA SER A 122 1.36 57.20 30.99
C SER A 122 2.62 58.03 31.24
N THR A 123 3.78 57.49 30.86
CA THR A 123 5.08 58.16 31.01
C THR A 123 5.15 59.44 30.19
N LEU A 124 4.72 59.42 28.93
CA LEU A 124 4.65 60.60 28.05
C LEU A 124 3.73 61.68 28.61
N ARG A 125 2.55 61.29 29.14
CA ARG A 125 1.62 62.22 29.78
C ARG A 125 2.23 62.90 31.01
N LEU A 126 2.93 62.14 31.85
CA LEU A 126 3.64 62.69 33.02
C LEU A 126 4.72 63.68 32.60
N HIS A 127 5.57 63.31 31.63
CA HIS A 127 6.62 64.20 31.12
C HIS A 127 6.04 65.45 30.47
N GLY A 128 4.98 65.32 29.66
CA GLY A 128 4.29 66.46 29.07
C GLY A 128 3.75 67.42 30.13
N TRP A 129 3.16 66.90 31.20
CA TRP A 129 2.71 67.70 32.34
C TRP A 129 3.86 68.41 33.06
N MET A 130 4.97 67.70 33.34
CA MET A 130 6.17 68.28 33.97
C MET A 130 6.80 69.38 33.10
N PHE A 131 6.91 69.19 31.78
CA PHE A 131 7.42 70.22 30.89
C PHE A 131 6.51 71.45 30.89
N GLY A 132 5.19 71.29 30.95
CA GLY A 132 4.25 72.40 31.08
C GLY A 132 4.47 73.25 32.33
N THR A 133 4.71 72.61 33.48
CA THR A 133 5.00 73.35 34.74
C THR A 133 6.36 74.04 34.68
N ILE A 134 7.39 73.38 34.16
CA ILE A 134 8.73 73.96 33.96
C ILE A 134 8.65 75.19 33.04
N ILE A 135 7.97 75.09 31.91
CA ILE A 135 7.80 76.21 30.95
C ILE A 135 7.11 77.38 31.64
N THR A 136 6.01 77.13 32.35
CA THR A 136 5.24 78.17 33.05
C THR A 136 6.08 78.89 34.11
N LEU A 137 6.85 78.13 34.90
CA LEU A 137 7.78 78.68 35.90
C LEU A 137 8.85 79.57 35.25
N ASN A 138 9.48 79.09 34.17
CA ASN A 138 10.52 79.84 33.45
C ASN A 138 9.98 81.15 32.85
N ILE A 139 8.80 81.12 32.22
CA ILE A 139 8.14 82.33 31.69
C ILE A 139 7.83 83.30 32.82
N GLY A 140 7.29 82.83 33.95
CA GLY A 140 6.96 83.66 35.11
C GLY A 140 8.19 84.38 35.69
N ILE A 141 9.30 83.66 35.87
CA ILE A 141 10.57 84.23 36.34
C ILE A 141 11.09 85.28 35.35
N PHE A 142 11.07 84.99 34.04
CA PHE A 142 11.52 85.92 33.00
C PHE A 142 10.72 87.23 33.03
N LEU A 143 9.39 87.16 33.11
CA LEU A 143 8.52 88.34 33.20
C LEU A 143 8.79 89.16 34.48
N ALA A 144 8.98 88.48 35.62
CA ALA A 144 9.31 89.13 36.89
C ALA A 144 10.65 89.90 36.79
N LEU A 145 11.68 89.29 36.20
CA LEU A 145 12.97 89.95 35.98
C LEU A 145 12.86 91.16 35.03
N MET A 146 12.11 91.04 33.93
CA MET A 146 11.88 92.17 33.02
C MET A 146 11.21 93.35 33.73
N SER A 147 10.27 93.09 34.63
CA SER A 147 9.61 94.15 35.42
C SER A 147 10.55 94.89 36.37
N LEU A 148 11.66 94.27 36.79
CA LEU A 148 12.69 94.91 37.61
C LEU A 148 13.65 95.77 36.79
N LEU A 149 13.88 95.41 35.52
CA LEU A 149 14.79 96.14 34.62
C LEU A 149 14.17 97.39 33.99
N VAL A 150 12.84 97.44 33.83
CA VAL A 150 12.10 98.57 33.22
C VAL A 150 11.70 99.63 34.28
N LYS A 151 12.45 99.72 35.39
CA LYS A 151 12.32 100.79 36.39
C LYS A 151 13.19 102.00 36.07
#